data_AF-A0A7R9TG22-F1
#
_entry.id   AF-A0A7R9TG22-F1
#
_cell.length_a   1.000
_cell.length_b   1.000
_cell.length_c   1.000
_cell.angle_alpha   90.00
_cell.angle_beta   90.00
_cell.angle_gamma   90.00
#
_symmetry.space_group_name_H-M   'P 1'
#
loop_
_entity.id
_entity.type
_entity.pdbx_description
1 polymer ?
#
loop_
_entity_poly.entity_id
_entity_poly.type
_entity_poly.pdbx_seq_one_letter_code
_entity_poly.pdbx_strand_id
1 'polypeptide(L)'
;PAGDDKDAQRRRVRTAALAGIAVGVVLGSAGTAWAMRNGGGLFASIGAALWSPKRARVRPGQRLGAKLPPTRAEKVESGSIELVIGSGDTLGDIVCKYVGDYTEENINRVRELNRGHIADVEILSPGMVLTLPRMITKAEAEAEAEAERLEYERELQAEAKRQEREERKALRELERARRDAEKAMRRAARRNAGLAEAATDTEAPVSPIQEKAR
;
A
#
# COMPACT_ATOMS: atom_id res chain seq x y z
N PRO A 1 17.49 38.35 26.61
CA PRO A 1 18.14 38.01 25.32
C PRO A 1 18.60 36.54 25.32
N ALA A 2 17.66 35.62 25.08
CA ALA A 2 17.92 34.20 24.82
C ALA A 2 16.63 33.58 24.28
N GLY A 3 16.55 33.40 22.97
CA GLY A 3 15.38 32.76 22.35
C GLY A 3 15.30 33.01 20.87
N ASP A 4 16.24 32.47 20.08
CA ASP A 4 16.10 32.45 18.62
C ASP A 4 17.00 31.40 17.91
N ASP A 5 17.20 30.21 18.49
CA ASP A 5 18.10 29.18 17.91
C ASP A 5 17.40 27.88 17.45
N LYS A 6 16.11 27.72 17.72
CA LYS A 6 15.40 26.47 17.37
C LYS A 6 14.92 26.40 15.92
N ASP A 7 14.76 27.54 15.25
CA ASP A 7 14.31 27.58 13.85
C ASP A 7 15.44 27.40 12.83
N ALA A 8 16.70 27.61 13.23
CA ALA A 8 17.86 27.38 12.38
C ALA A 8 18.15 25.87 12.17
N GLN A 9 17.87 25.02 13.17
CA GLN A 9 18.08 23.56 13.06
C GLN A 9 17.07 22.86 12.14
N ARG A 10 15.83 23.35 12.04
CA ARG A 10 14.80 22.74 11.17
C ARG A 10 15.05 22.92 9.68
N ARG A 11 15.90 23.87 9.28
CA ARG A 11 16.22 24.11 7.85
C ARG A 11 17.34 23.22 7.31
N ARG A 12 18.16 22.58 8.16
CA ARG A 12 19.29 21.75 7.71
C ARG A 12 18.94 20.29 7.41
N VAL A 13 17.78 19.80 7.83
CA VAL A 13 17.37 18.40 7.60
C VAL A 13 16.66 18.20 6.24
N ARG A 14 16.40 19.28 5.49
CA ARG A 14 15.70 19.21 4.18
C ARG A 14 16.61 19.19 2.95
N THR A 15 17.93 19.28 3.11
CA THR A 15 18.88 19.31 1.99
C THR A 15 19.65 18.01 1.76
N ALA A 16 19.41 16.95 2.54
CA ALA A 16 20.12 15.68 2.41
C ALA A 16 19.33 14.57 1.67
N ALA A 17 18.13 14.86 1.17
CA ALA A 17 17.25 13.86 0.54
C ALA A 17 17.06 14.07 -0.98
N LEU A 18 18.11 14.52 -1.68
CA LEU A 18 18.10 14.74 -3.13
C LEU A 18 19.33 14.14 -3.84
N ALA A 19 19.86 13.03 -3.32
CA ALA A 19 20.92 12.28 -3.97
C ALA A 19 20.70 10.78 -3.77
N GLY A 20 19.84 10.20 -4.58
CA GLY A 20 19.64 8.75 -4.59
C GLY A 20 18.32 8.38 -5.23
N ILE A 21 18.42 7.87 -6.46
CA ILE A 21 17.51 6.97 -7.19
C ILE A 21 17.44 7.45 -8.65
N ALA A 22 18.49 7.10 -9.38
CA ALA A 22 18.48 7.02 -10.82
C ALA A 22 19.04 5.65 -11.19
N VAL A 23 18.20 4.62 -11.26
CA VAL A 23 18.40 3.41 -12.10
C VAL A 23 17.04 2.74 -12.31
N GLY A 24 16.63 2.67 -13.58
CA GLY A 24 16.00 1.47 -14.14
C GLY A 24 14.48 1.35 -14.10
N VAL A 25 13.80 1.82 -15.17
CA VAL A 25 12.74 1.03 -15.81
C VAL A 25 12.83 1.24 -17.32
N VAL A 26 13.27 0.18 -18.00
CA VAL A 26 13.38 0.03 -19.44
C VAL A 26 12.38 -1.05 -19.85
N LEU A 27 11.61 -0.74 -20.90
CA LEU A 27 10.79 -1.62 -21.75
C LEU A 27 9.53 -2.29 -21.13
N GLY A 28 8.36 -1.86 -21.64
CA GLY A 28 7.12 -2.61 -21.47
C GLY A 28 5.89 -1.97 -22.10
N SER A 29 6.00 -1.34 -23.27
CA SER A 29 4.85 -0.69 -23.95
C SER A 29 4.81 -1.04 -25.43
N ALA A 30 4.31 -2.24 -25.74
CA ALA A 30 3.81 -2.59 -27.05
C ALA A 30 2.73 -3.68 -26.90
N GLY A 31 1.47 -3.35 -27.16
CA GLY A 31 0.46 -4.38 -27.44
C GLY A 31 -0.94 -4.23 -26.86
N THR A 32 -1.57 -3.05 -26.86
CA THR A 32 -3.04 -2.94 -26.63
C THR A 32 -3.73 -1.86 -27.46
N ALA A 33 -3.24 -1.59 -28.67
CA ALA A 33 -3.83 -0.59 -29.57
C ALA A 33 -4.22 -1.16 -30.95
N TRP A 34 -4.92 -2.30 -30.98
CA TRP A 34 -5.49 -2.85 -32.23
C TRP A 34 -6.87 -3.50 -31.99
N ALA A 35 -7.84 -2.75 -31.47
CA ALA A 35 -9.22 -3.24 -31.35
C ALA A 35 -10.27 -2.13 -31.41
N MET A 36 -10.02 -1.04 -32.14
CA MET A 36 -11.03 0.00 -32.38
C MET A 36 -10.90 0.57 -33.79
N ARG A 37 -11.00 -0.28 -34.81
CA ARG A 37 -11.20 0.18 -36.20
C ARG A 37 -11.77 -0.91 -37.09
N ASN A 38 -12.99 -1.35 -36.78
CA ASN A 38 -13.99 -1.99 -37.66
C ASN A 38 -15.16 -2.32 -36.70
N GLY A 39 -16.29 -1.63 -36.69
CA GLY A 39 -17.09 -1.24 -37.83
C GLY A 39 -18.05 -2.37 -38.17
N GLY A 40 -19.23 -2.37 -37.54
CA GLY A 40 -20.44 -2.99 -38.09
C GLY A 40 -20.77 -4.42 -37.66
N GLY A 41 -21.81 -4.52 -36.82
CA GLY A 41 -22.92 -5.47 -36.95
C GLY A 41 -22.63 -6.97 -36.98
N LEU A 42 -23.12 -7.70 -35.97
CA LEU A 42 -24.30 -8.52 -36.16
C LEU A 42 -24.83 -8.99 -34.80
N PHE A 43 -26.16 -8.94 -34.70
CA PHE A 43 -26.96 -9.56 -33.67
C PHE A 43 -26.78 -11.10 -33.59
N ALA A 44 -27.27 -11.63 -32.46
CA ALA A 44 -27.92 -12.94 -32.31
C ALA A 44 -27.04 -14.14 -31.93
N SER A 45 -27.08 -14.49 -30.64
CA SER A 45 -27.57 -15.78 -30.09
C SER A 45 -26.99 -15.94 -28.67
N ILE A 46 -27.72 -15.57 -27.62
CA ILE A 46 -28.61 -16.46 -26.86
C ILE A 46 -28.29 -17.95 -27.10
N GLY A 47 -27.17 -18.40 -26.55
CA GLY A 47 -26.88 -19.80 -26.30
C GLY A 47 -27.15 -20.11 -24.83
N ALA A 48 -28.41 -20.39 -24.50
CA ALA A 48 -28.79 -20.98 -23.23
C ALA A 48 -28.11 -22.36 -23.11
N ALA A 49 -26.97 -22.40 -22.43
CA ALA A 49 -26.37 -23.65 -21.98
C ALA A 49 -27.31 -24.27 -20.95
N LEU A 50 -28.12 -25.18 -21.48
CA LEU A 50 -29.01 -26.11 -20.81
C LEU A 50 -28.24 -26.87 -19.71
N TRP A 51 -28.19 -26.30 -18.51
CA TRP A 51 -27.62 -26.97 -17.34
C TRP A 51 -28.58 -28.07 -16.91
N SER A 52 -28.35 -29.27 -17.40
CA SER A 52 -29.08 -30.47 -17.02
C SER A 52 -28.63 -30.89 -15.60
N PRO A 53 -29.48 -30.78 -14.57
CA PRO A 53 -29.12 -31.27 -13.24
C PRO A 53 -29.22 -32.78 -13.29
N LYS A 54 -28.10 -33.47 -13.52
CA LYS A 54 -27.99 -34.90 -13.26
C LYS A 54 -28.28 -35.11 -11.77
N ARG A 55 -29.56 -35.42 -11.46
CA ARG A 55 -29.99 -35.86 -10.13
C ARG A 55 -29.25 -37.17 -9.84
N ALA A 56 -28.15 -37.06 -9.10
CA ALA A 56 -27.43 -38.20 -8.56
C ALA A 56 -28.41 -38.96 -7.64
N ARG A 57 -28.92 -40.08 -8.13
CA ARG A 57 -29.83 -40.96 -7.40
C ARG A 57 -29.00 -41.69 -6.34
N VAL A 58 -29.02 -41.16 -5.11
CA VAL A 58 -28.39 -41.79 -3.94
C VAL A 58 -29.05 -43.15 -3.70
N ARG A 59 -28.24 -44.22 -3.63
CA ARG A 59 -28.75 -45.58 -3.42
C ARG A 59 -29.15 -45.77 -1.95
N PRO A 60 -30.36 -46.32 -1.66
CA PRO A 60 -30.72 -46.67 -0.30
C PRO A 60 -29.76 -47.77 0.21
N GLY A 61 -29.09 -47.51 1.33
CA GLY A 61 -28.11 -48.42 1.95
C GLY A 61 -26.65 -47.96 1.86
N GLN A 62 -26.35 -46.88 1.14
CA GLN A 62 -25.00 -46.32 1.13
C GLN A 62 -24.78 -45.47 2.41
N ARG A 63 -24.09 -46.05 3.40
CA ARG A 63 -23.54 -45.28 4.52
C ARG A 63 -22.47 -44.35 3.96
N LEU A 64 -22.87 -43.13 3.62
CA LEU A 64 -21.94 -42.02 3.46
C LEU A 64 -21.26 -41.86 4.80
N GLY A 65 -20.04 -42.38 4.92
CA GLY A 65 -19.15 -42.05 6.01
C GLY A 65 -18.89 -40.56 5.92
N ALA A 66 -19.74 -39.77 6.59
CA ALA A 66 -19.48 -38.37 6.83
C ALA A 66 -18.15 -38.35 7.59
N LYS A 67 -17.06 -38.12 6.85
CA LYS A 67 -15.80 -37.65 7.42
C LYS A 67 -16.17 -36.35 8.10
N LEU A 68 -16.50 -36.44 9.39
CA LEU A 68 -16.56 -35.30 10.28
C LEU A 68 -15.26 -34.52 10.02
N PRO A 69 -15.33 -33.21 9.77
CA PRO A 69 -14.12 -32.40 9.71
C PRO A 69 -13.35 -32.65 11.01
N PRO A 70 -12.01 -32.73 10.99
CA PRO A 70 -11.25 -32.90 12.22
C PRO A 70 -11.59 -31.73 13.15
N THR A 71 -12.38 -31.99 14.20
CA THR A 71 -12.88 -30.96 15.13
C THR A 71 -11.83 -30.50 16.13
N ARG A 72 -10.55 -30.81 15.90
CA ARG A 72 -9.46 -30.33 16.74
C ARG A 72 -8.69 -29.30 15.93
N ALA A 73 -9.12 -28.05 16.04
CA ALA A 73 -8.31 -26.93 15.58
C ALA A 73 -6.94 -27.07 16.26
N GLU A 74 -5.91 -27.41 15.48
CA GLU A 74 -4.55 -27.49 15.99
C GLU A 74 -4.18 -26.09 16.49
N LYS A 75 -3.94 -25.97 17.79
CA LYS A 75 -3.51 -24.72 18.41
C LYS A 75 -2.01 -24.58 18.19
N VAL A 76 -1.56 -23.37 17.84
CA VAL A 76 -0.14 -23.06 17.64
C VAL A 76 0.28 -22.08 18.73
N GLU A 77 1.45 -22.32 19.31
CA GLU A 77 2.05 -21.42 20.29
C GLU A 77 2.50 -20.14 19.60
N SER A 78 1.93 -19.00 19.98
CA SER A 78 2.15 -17.69 19.33
C SER A 78 2.76 -16.64 20.27
N GLY A 79 3.34 -17.06 21.39
CA GLY A 79 3.99 -16.19 22.38
C GLY A 79 3.50 -16.41 23.80
N SER A 80 3.79 -15.47 24.70
CA SER A 80 3.38 -15.47 26.11
C SER A 80 2.52 -14.26 26.43
N ILE A 81 1.44 -14.44 27.21
CA ILE A 81 0.58 -13.37 27.74
C ILE A 81 0.81 -13.25 29.24
N GLU A 82 0.93 -12.02 29.74
CA GLU A 82 0.86 -11.72 31.16
C GLU A 82 -0.59 -11.43 31.57
N LEU A 83 -1.10 -12.17 32.55
CA LEU A 83 -2.46 -12.05 33.07
C LEU A 83 -2.40 -11.70 34.56
N VAL A 84 -3.17 -10.69 34.98
CA VAL A 84 -3.38 -10.39 36.41
C VAL A 84 -4.52 -11.24 36.95
N ILE A 85 -4.27 -11.97 38.02
CA ILE A 85 -5.23 -12.91 38.62
C ILE A 85 -6.27 -12.15 39.45
N GLY A 86 -7.55 -12.40 39.19
CA GLY A 86 -8.67 -11.88 39.96
C GLY A 86 -9.00 -12.70 41.21
N SER A 87 -9.82 -12.14 42.09
CA SER A 87 -10.33 -12.88 43.26
C SER A 87 -11.28 -13.99 42.81
N GLY A 88 -10.93 -15.25 43.11
CA GLY A 88 -11.74 -16.42 42.77
C GLY A 88 -11.36 -17.09 41.45
N ASP A 89 -10.36 -16.57 40.72
CA ASP A 89 -9.82 -17.27 39.56
C ASP A 89 -8.98 -18.47 40.01
N THR A 90 -9.23 -19.64 39.40
CA THR A 90 -8.42 -20.85 39.64
C THR A 90 -7.46 -21.08 38.47
N LEU A 91 -6.34 -21.77 38.75
CA LEU A 91 -5.38 -22.13 37.70
C LEU A 91 -6.07 -22.95 36.60
N GLY A 92 -6.96 -23.86 36.98
CA GLY A 92 -7.71 -24.68 36.04
C GLY A 92 -8.55 -23.86 35.07
N ASP A 93 -9.30 -22.89 35.58
CA ASP A 93 -10.15 -22.02 34.76
C ASP A 93 -9.32 -21.15 33.81
N ILE A 94 -8.20 -20.61 34.30
CA ILE A 94 -7.27 -19.81 33.51
C ILE A 94 -6.66 -20.65 32.38
N VAL A 95 -6.15 -21.85 32.70
CA VAL A 95 -5.52 -22.74 31.71
C VAL A 95 -6.55 -23.20 30.67
N CYS A 96 -7.77 -23.57 31.09
CA CYS A 96 -8.84 -23.93 30.15
C CYS A 96 -9.23 -22.75 29.24
N LYS A 97 -9.28 -21.54 29.77
CA LYS A 97 -9.69 -20.35 29.00
C LYS A 97 -8.66 -19.92 27.97
N TYR A 98 -7.37 -19.94 28.31
CA TYR A 98 -6.31 -19.39 27.46
C TYR A 98 -5.51 -20.45 26.69
N VAL A 99 -5.35 -21.64 27.25
CA VAL A 99 -4.58 -22.75 26.65
C VAL A 99 -5.55 -23.78 26.04
N GLY A 100 -6.71 -24.00 26.66
CA GLY A 100 -7.79 -24.86 26.16
C GLY A 100 -8.03 -26.10 27.00
N ASP A 101 -7.07 -27.01 26.97
CA ASP A 101 -7.16 -28.29 27.66
C ASP A 101 -6.35 -28.24 28.96
N TYR A 102 -6.95 -28.65 30.08
CA TYR A 102 -6.25 -28.85 31.36
C TYR A 102 -5.46 -30.17 31.32
N THR A 103 -4.28 -30.13 30.71
CA THR A 103 -3.35 -31.26 30.64
C THR A 103 -2.12 -31.01 31.49
N GLU A 104 -1.49 -32.08 32.00
CA GLU A 104 -0.25 -31.99 32.78
C GLU A 104 0.88 -31.30 32.01
N GLU A 105 0.95 -31.52 30.70
CA GLU A 105 1.92 -30.87 29.81
C GLU A 105 1.75 -29.35 29.81
N ASN A 106 0.52 -28.86 29.71
CA ASN A 106 0.21 -27.43 29.72
C ASN A 106 0.50 -26.80 31.08
N ILE A 107 0.18 -27.50 32.17
CA ILE A 107 0.48 -27.04 33.54
C ILE A 107 1.99 -26.94 33.76
N ASN A 108 2.75 -27.95 33.33
CA ASN A 108 4.21 -27.93 33.42
C ASN A 108 4.81 -26.76 32.62
N ARG A 109 4.24 -26.43 31.46
CA ARG A 109 4.71 -25.32 30.63
C ARG A 109 4.42 -23.96 31.27
N VAL A 110 3.25 -23.77 31.87
CA VAL A 110 2.96 -22.58 32.69
C VAL A 110 3.90 -22.51 33.88
N ARG A 111 4.21 -23.64 34.51
CA ARG A 111 5.17 -23.71 35.62
C ARG A 111 6.56 -23.25 35.19
N GLU A 112 7.05 -23.76 34.05
CA GLU A 112 8.34 -23.36 33.48
C GLU A 112 8.44 -21.87 33.19
N LEU A 113 7.39 -21.28 32.61
CA LEU A 113 7.35 -19.85 32.31
C LEU A 113 7.37 -18.96 33.56
N ASN A 114 6.86 -19.45 34.69
CA ASN A 114 6.73 -18.68 35.93
C ASN A 114 7.70 -19.10 37.04
N ARG A 115 8.61 -20.06 36.79
CA ARG A 115 9.59 -20.56 37.79
C ARG A 115 10.42 -19.46 38.46
N GLY A 116 10.61 -18.32 37.78
CA GLY A 116 11.35 -17.17 38.32
C GLY A 116 10.53 -16.19 39.15
N HIS A 117 9.20 -16.22 39.06
CA HIS A 117 8.30 -15.22 39.64
C HIS A 117 7.37 -15.78 40.70
N ILE A 118 7.03 -17.07 40.61
CA ILE A 118 6.05 -17.72 41.49
C ILE A 118 6.67 -19.02 42.02
N ALA A 119 6.71 -19.15 43.34
CA ALA A 119 7.25 -20.34 44.02
C ALA A 119 6.38 -21.58 43.81
N ASP A 120 5.06 -21.41 43.85
CA ASP A 120 4.11 -22.46 43.53
C ASP A 120 2.92 -21.94 42.73
N VAL A 121 2.69 -22.54 41.57
CA VAL A 121 1.67 -22.12 40.60
C VAL A 121 0.28 -22.60 41.00
N GLU A 122 0.19 -23.57 41.92
CA GLU A 122 -1.08 -24.03 42.48
C GLU A 122 -1.65 -23.08 43.54
N ILE A 123 -0.82 -22.19 44.10
CA ILE A 123 -1.22 -21.21 45.11
C ILE A 123 -1.29 -19.84 44.46
N LEU A 124 -2.46 -19.53 43.89
CA LEU A 124 -2.73 -18.25 43.27
C LEU A 124 -3.32 -17.27 44.28
N SER A 125 -2.71 -16.08 44.38
CA SER A 125 -3.25 -14.95 45.12
C SER A 125 -3.78 -13.88 44.16
N PRO A 126 -4.91 -13.23 44.47
CA PRO A 126 -5.42 -12.14 43.66
C PRO A 126 -4.40 -10.99 43.57
N GLY A 127 -4.23 -10.45 42.37
CA GLY A 127 -3.23 -9.42 42.06
C GLY A 127 -1.88 -9.95 41.58
N MET A 128 -1.66 -11.27 41.59
CA MET A 128 -0.45 -11.86 41.01
C MET A 128 -0.48 -11.79 39.47
N VAL A 129 0.69 -11.62 38.87
CA VAL A 129 0.88 -11.66 37.41
C VAL A 129 1.35 -13.06 37.02
N LEU A 130 0.61 -13.71 36.12
CA LEU A 130 0.90 -15.04 35.62
C LEU A 130 1.18 -14.98 34.12
N THR A 131 2.32 -15.54 33.71
CA THR A 131 2.70 -15.65 32.30
C THR A 131 2.16 -16.95 31.72
N LEU A 132 1.32 -16.88 30.70
CA LEU A 132 0.66 -18.02 30.06
C LEU A 132 1.10 -18.17 28.60
N PRO A 133 1.26 -19.39 28.08
CA PRO A 133 1.49 -19.60 26.67
C PRO A 133 0.22 -19.25 25.88
N ARG A 134 0.34 -18.35 24.91
CA ARG A 134 -0.77 -17.91 24.05
C ARG A 134 -1.02 -18.96 22.98
N MET A 135 -2.01 -19.81 23.21
CA MET A 135 -2.48 -20.81 22.26
C MET A 135 -3.63 -20.21 21.43
N ILE A 136 -3.28 -19.42 20.42
CA ILE A 136 -4.25 -18.95 19.42
C ILE A 136 -4.60 -20.15 18.54
N THR A 137 -5.86 -20.28 18.14
CA THR A 137 -6.23 -21.27 17.13
C THR A 137 -5.54 -20.91 15.81
N LYS A 138 -5.06 -21.87 15.02
CA LYS A 138 -4.45 -21.56 13.70
C LYS A 138 -5.30 -20.61 12.86
N ALA A 139 -6.62 -20.76 12.94
CA ALA A 139 -7.58 -19.91 12.24
C ALA A 139 -7.53 -18.43 12.67
N GLU A 140 -7.38 -18.14 13.95
CA GLU A 140 -7.29 -16.76 14.46
C GLU A 140 -5.93 -16.13 14.14
N ALA A 141 -4.84 -16.90 14.20
CA ALA A 141 -3.51 -16.43 13.82
C ALA A 141 -3.41 -16.15 12.30
N GLU A 142 -4.03 -17.02 11.49
CA GLU A 142 -4.17 -16.80 10.05
C GLU A 142 -5.05 -15.59 9.76
N ALA A 143 -6.14 -15.39 10.50
CA ALA A 143 -7.01 -14.22 10.34
C ALA A 143 -6.30 -12.90 10.70
N GLU A 144 -5.47 -12.88 11.75
CA GLU A 144 -4.67 -11.72 12.13
C GLU A 144 -3.61 -11.42 11.04
N ALA A 145 -2.91 -12.45 10.56
CA ALA A 145 -1.94 -12.30 9.46
C ALA A 145 -2.60 -11.88 8.13
N GLU A 146 -3.80 -12.36 7.83
CA GLU A 146 -4.57 -11.93 6.67
C GLU A 146 -5.04 -10.48 6.80
N ALA A 147 -5.45 -10.06 8.00
CA ALA A 147 -5.82 -8.67 8.26
C ALA A 147 -4.62 -7.73 8.06
N GLU A 148 -3.45 -8.06 8.61
CA GLU A 148 -2.22 -7.28 8.42
C GLU A 148 -1.81 -7.20 6.94
N ARG A 149 -1.90 -8.31 6.19
CA ARG A 149 -1.62 -8.32 4.75
C ARG A 149 -2.57 -7.40 3.98
N LEU A 150 -3.84 -7.42 4.35
CA LEU A 150 -4.87 -6.63 3.70
C LEU A 150 -4.75 -5.13 4.03
N GLU A 151 -4.33 -4.79 5.24
CA GLU A 151 -3.98 -3.41 5.60
C GLU A 151 -2.76 -2.90 4.82
N TYR A 152 -1.70 -3.70 4.75
CA TYR A 152 -0.51 -3.37 3.96
C TYR A 152 -0.83 -3.17 2.47
N GLU A 153 -1.68 -4.03 1.89
CA GLU A 153 -2.11 -3.88 0.51
C GLU A 153 -2.91 -2.58 0.30
N ARG A 154 -3.78 -2.21 1.24
CA ARG A 154 -4.53 -0.95 1.20
C ARG A 154 -3.62 0.26 1.28
N GLU A 155 -2.58 0.23 2.11
CA GLU A 155 -1.58 1.30 2.19
C GLU A 155 -0.81 1.44 0.86
N LEU A 156 -0.34 0.33 0.29
CA LEU A 156 0.32 0.34 -1.02
C LEU A 156 -0.58 0.91 -2.12
N GLN A 157 -1.87 0.53 -2.14
CA GLN A 157 -2.83 1.07 -3.10
C GLN A 157 -3.08 2.57 -2.88
N ALA A 158 -3.12 3.03 -1.63
CA ALA A 158 -3.28 4.44 -1.29
C ALA A 158 -2.06 5.27 -1.72
N GLU A 159 -0.85 4.75 -1.49
CA GLU A 159 0.41 5.38 -1.91
C GLU A 159 0.52 5.42 -3.44
N ALA A 160 0.23 4.33 -4.13
CA ALA A 160 0.24 4.30 -5.60
C ALA A 160 -0.74 5.32 -6.20
N LYS A 161 -1.95 5.42 -5.64
CA LYS A 161 -2.95 6.41 -6.08
C LYS A 161 -2.53 7.84 -5.77
N ARG A 162 -1.76 8.05 -4.70
CA ARG A 162 -1.20 9.36 -4.36
C ARG A 162 -0.09 9.74 -5.35
N GLN A 163 0.82 8.83 -5.64
CA GLN A 163 1.88 9.02 -6.64
C GLN A 163 1.29 9.31 -8.03
N GLU A 164 0.30 8.54 -8.49
CA GLU A 164 -0.36 8.77 -9.78
C GLU A 164 -0.99 10.18 -9.86
N ARG A 165 -1.60 10.66 -8.76
CA ARG A 165 -2.17 12.01 -8.70
C ARG A 165 -1.09 13.09 -8.73
N GLU A 166 0.05 12.86 -8.10
CA GLU A 166 1.19 13.78 -8.08
C GLU A 166 1.86 13.84 -9.46
N GLU A 167 2.10 12.70 -10.11
CA GLU A 167 2.61 12.63 -11.48
C GLU A 167 1.66 13.30 -12.48
N ARG A 168 0.36 13.06 -12.35
CA ARG A 168 -0.65 13.71 -13.21
C ARG A 168 -0.67 15.23 -13.02
N LYS A 169 -0.43 15.72 -11.80
CA LYS A 169 -0.29 17.16 -11.53
C LYS A 169 0.99 17.71 -12.14
N ALA A 170 2.13 17.03 -11.93
CA ALA A 170 3.42 17.41 -12.49
C ALA A 170 3.37 17.46 -14.03
N LEU A 171 2.73 16.48 -14.67
CA LEU A 171 2.58 16.45 -16.12
C LEU A 171 1.74 17.63 -16.63
N ARG A 172 0.64 17.97 -15.94
CA ARG A 172 -0.20 19.12 -16.29
C ARG A 172 0.54 20.45 -16.12
N GLU A 173 1.38 20.57 -15.09
CA GLU A 173 2.20 21.77 -14.87
C GLU A 173 3.29 21.89 -15.94
N LEU A 174 3.96 20.79 -16.28
CA LEU A 174 4.95 20.77 -17.35
C LEU A 174 4.34 21.15 -18.71
N GLU A 175 3.14 20.65 -19.02
CA GLU A 175 2.43 21.01 -20.25
C GLU A 175 2.04 22.50 -20.27
N ARG A 176 1.58 23.06 -19.14
CA ARG A 176 1.28 24.50 -19.04
C ARG A 176 2.54 25.34 -19.25
N ALA A 177 3.64 24.98 -18.59
CA ALA A 177 4.93 25.66 -18.75
C ALA A 177 5.40 25.61 -20.21
N ARG A 178 5.25 24.47 -20.89
CA ARG A 178 5.57 24.34 -22.33
C ARG A 178 4.74 25.27 -23.20
N ARG A 179 3.43 25.33 -22.99
CA ARG A 179 2.53 26.23 -23.76
C ARG A 179 2.85 27.70 -23.52
N ASP A 180 3.23 28.07 -22.30
CA ASP A 180 3.58 29.46 -21.98
C ASP A 180 4.95 29.85 -22.54
N ALA A 181 5.94 28.94 -22.49
CA ALA A 181 7.22 29.11 -23.16
C ALA A 181 7.06 29.25 -24.69
N GLU A 182 6.21 28.43 -25.32
CA GLU A 182 5.91 28.52 -26.74
C GLU A 182 5.27 29.88 -27.11
N LYS A 183 4.28 30.32 -26.32
CA LYS A 183 3.67 31.65 -26.51
C LYS A 183 4.69 32.78 -26.33
N ALA A 184 5.59 32.67 -25.36
CA ALA A 184 6.66 33.64 -25.13
C ALA A 184 7.64 33.69 -26.32
N MET A 185 8.07 32.53 -26.82
CA MET A 185 8.92 32.42 -28.01
C MET A 185 8.23 33.02 -29.24
N ARG A 186 6.93 32.76 -29.44
CA ARG A 186 6.16 33.35 -30.53
C ARG A 186 6.06 34.88 -30.43
N ARG A 187 5.90 35.42 -29.21
CA ARG A 187 5.90 36.88 -28.96
C ARG A 187 7.28 37.49 -29.21
N ALA A 188 8.35 36.82 -28.79
CA ALA A 188 9.72 37.26 -29.03
C ALA A 188 10.06 37.26 -30.52
N ALA A 189 9.69 36.20 -31.25
CA ALA A 189 9.88 36.13 -32.71
C ALA A 189 9.16 37.27 -33.45
N ARG A 190 7.92 37.59 -33.06
CA ARG A 190 7.17 38.74 -33.61
C ARG A 190 7.84 40.08 -33.33
N ARG A 191 8.37 40.29 -32.11
CA ARG A 191 9.12 41.51 -31.77
C ARG A 191 10.39 41.64 -32.61
N ASN A 192 11.14 40.55 -32.76
CA ASN A 192 12.37 40.56 -33.56
C ASN A 192 12.08 40.81 -35.04
N ALA A 193 11.00 40.25 -35.58
CA ALA A 193 10.57 40.52 -36.96
C ALA A 193 10.21 42.01 -37.14
N GLY A 194 9.46 42.60 -36.21
CA GLY A 194 9.14 44.04 -36.28
C GLY A 194 10.36 44.95 -36.11
N LEU A 195 11.36 44.54 -35.32
CA LEU A 195 12.64 45.27 -35.21
C LEU A 195 13.47 45.19 -36.50
N ALA A 196 13.42 44.06 -37.23
CA ALA A 196 14.10 43.92 -38.51
C ALA A 196 13.47 44.82 -39.59
N GLU A 197 12.14 44.93 -39.64
CA GLU A 197 11.45 45.86 -40.55
C GLU A 197 11.77 47.33 -40.20
N ALA A 198 11.80 47.70 -38.91
CA ALA A 198 12.19 49.04 -38.49
C ALA A 198 13.65 49.40 -38.85
N ALA A 199 14.57 48.42 -38.81
CA ALA A 199 15.96 48.62 -39.20
C ALA A 199 16.11 48.88 -40.71
N THR A 200 15.29 48.24 -41.56
CA THR A 200 15.33 48.46 -43.01
C THR A 200 14.81 49.82 -43.45
N ASP A 201 13.92 50.45 -42.67
CA ASP A 201 13.40 51.81 -42.95
C ASP A 201 14.37 52.93 -42.52
N THR A 202 15.49 52.61 -41.85
CA THR A 202 16.45 53.59 -41.35
C THR A 202 17.73 53.71 -42.21
N GLU A 203 17.78 53.07 -43.38
CA GLU A 203 18.84 53.35 -44.36
C GLU A 203 18.65 54.75 -44.96
N ALA A 204 19.62 55.60 -44.63
CA ALA A 204 19.62 57.05 -44.73
C ALA A 204 19.17 57.64 -46.09
N PRO A 205 18.54 58.83 -46.08
CA PRO A 205 18.42 59.64 -47.28
C PRO A 205 19.83 59.97 -47.76
N VAL A 206 20.17 59.46 -48.94
CA VAL A 206 21.39 59.78 -49.68
C VAL A 206 21.48 61.30 -49.78
N SER A 207 22.38 61.91 -49.02
CA SER A 207 22.69 63.32 -49.12
C SER A 207 23.26 63.61 -50.51
N PRO A 208 22.63 64.49 -51.33
CA PRO A 208 23.18 64.90 -52.61
C PRO A 208 24.30 65.92 -52.36
N ILE A 209 25.50 65.44 -52.02
CA ILE A 209 26.69 66.28 -51.93
C ILE A 209 27.30 66.43 -53.32
N GLN A 210 26.70 67.37 -54.04
CA GLN A 210 27.31 68.35 -54.94
C GLN A 210 28.48 67.92 -55.82
N GLU A 211 28.09 67.56 -57.04
CA GLU A 211 28.82 67.72 -58.29
C GLU A 211 29.14 69.21 -58.53
N LYS A 212 30.33 69.69 -58.14
CA LYS A 212 30.88 70.99 -58.59
C LYS A 212 32.39 71.12 -58.33
N ALA A 213 33.20 70.62 -59.26
CA ALA A 213 34.57 71.08 -59.58
C ALA A 213 34.82 70.55 -61.01
N ARG A 214 34.72 71.33 -62.10
CA ARG A 214 35.55 72.47 -62.55
C ARG A 214 37.04 72.27 -62.36
#